data_AF-A0A939Z0X0-F1
#
_entry.id   AF-A0A939Z0X0-F1
#
_cell.length_a   1.000
_cell.length_b   1.000
_cell.length_c   1.000
_cell.angle_alpha   90.00
_cell.angle_beta   90.00
_cell.angle_gamma   90.00
#
_symmetry.space_group_name_H-M   'P 1'
#
loop_
_entity.id
_entity.type
_entity.pdbx_description
1 polymer ?
#
loop_
_entity_poly.entity_id
_entity_poly.type
_entity_poly.pdbx_seq_one_letter_code
_entity_poly.pdbx_strand_id
1 'polypeptide(L)'
;MKLFVTRRRALQTTAAALAALLVAFVIYSRAQAGKINALQTSISASYERAFYETASLLNNIEVNLEKAQVTGSGARRVSLLGQIGRDAASAQSNLTALPASMAAISESLKFVNQVGDIAATLSERPNGDLSEEEIELLARLHGSCVNLNNLIDGIVSDIEGGLNPLAKAAAGAPVMAAENVELQETEIDYPILLYDGPFSDGRGDAVFRALSGDDIGADEALRIARRFIGEDRISGAWIAGESEIPMPCYEISAYTGDGLLSLAVSKQGGHAVYMMVDGAARERLHSQASLIDMAASFLKSRGYPPVEVSYWMTFDGYLTVNFAAVQDGVLLYPDLIKVQMSMESGLPVGLEAVNYLANHAERRLPEPKLDENEARERLNSALTAERGRLCVIPLNNGEAFCWEFSASADGARYLVYIDAMTGEERNIYRVVEDENGQLVI
;
A
#
# COMPACT_ATOMS: atom_id res chain seq x y z
N MET A 1 32.05 -52.79 55.00
CA MET A 1 30.58 -52.96 54.89
C MET A 1 29.79 -51.64 55.06
N LYS A 2 30.07 -50.80 56.07
CA LYS A 2 29.33 -49.53 56.30
C LYS A 2 29.45 -48.49 55.17
N LEU A 3 30.63 -48.31 54.54
CA LEU A 3 30.84 -47.37 53.42
C LEU A 3 30.05 -47.71 52.13
N PHE A 4 29.84 -49.00 51.86
CA PHE A 4 29.08 -49.47 50.69
C PHE A 4 27.58 -49.17 50.82
N VAL A 5 27.05 -49.26 52.04
CA VAL A 5 25.63 -48.97 52.34
C VAL A 5 25.34 -47.47 52.22
N THR A 6 26.28 -46.60 52.62
CA THR A 6 26.14 -45.14 52.49
C THR A 6 26.21 -44.69 51.03
N ARG A 7 27.15 -45.23 50.22
CA ARG A 7 27.20 -44.94 48.78
C ARG A 7 25.94 -45.40 48.04
N ARG A 8 25.40 -46.57 48.39
CA ARG A 8 24.17 -47.09 47.76
C ARG A 8 22.94 -46.25 48.10
N ARG A 9 22.83 -45.78 49.35
CA ARG A 9 21.77 -44.84 49.76
C ARG A 9 21.91 -43.48 49.07
N ALA A 10 23.13 -42.95 48.97
CA ALA A 10 23.40 -41.70 48.25
C ALA A 10 23.02 -41.81 46.76
N LEU A 11 23.36 -42.92 46.10
CA LEU A 11 22.96 -43.19 44.71
C LEU A 11 21.44 -43.28 44.53
N GLN A 12 20.75 -43.90 45.49
CA GLN A 12 19.29 -44.02 45.48
C GLN A 12 18.60 -42.66 45.69
N THR A 13 19.14 -41.81 46.58
CA THR A 13 18.60 -40.45 46.79
C THR A 13 18.84 -39.55 45.57
N THR A 14 20.01 -39.63 44.92
CA THR A 14 20.26 -38.87 43.69
C THR A 14 19.40 -39.36 42.53
N ALA A 15 19.19 -40.67 42.39
CA ALA A 15 18.31 -41.24 41.37
C ALA A 15 16.84 -40.82 41.58
N ALA A 16 16.38 -40.79 42.84
CA ALA A 16 15.03 -40.33 43.18
C ALA A 16 14.84 -38.83 42.89
N ALA A 17 15.84 -37.99 43.18
CA ALA A 17 15.80 -36.56 42.87
C ALA A 17 15.79 -36.29 41.36
N LEU A 18 16.59 -37.04 40.58
CA LEU A 18 16.58 -36.99 39.11
C LEU A 18 15.24 -37.42 38.52
N ALA A 19 14.63 -38.49 39.06
CA ALA A 19 13.31 -38.94 38.63
C ALA A 19 12.23 -37.89 38.92
N ALA A 20 12.28 -37.23 40.08
CA ALA A 20 11.36 -36.14 40.42
C ALA A 20 11.51 -34.93 39.48
N LEU A 21 12.74 -34.55 39.12
CA LEU A 21 13.02 -33.49 38.16
C LEU A 21 12.49 -33.83 36.75
N LEU A 22 12.65 -35.08 36.31
CA LEU A 22 12.10 -35.56 35.04
C LEU A 22 10.57 -35.48 35.02
N VAL A 23 9.91 -35.90 36.10
CA VAL A 23 8.44 -35.79 36.21
C VAL A 23 8.00 -34.33 36.20
N ALA A 24 8.69 -33.45 36.94
CA ALA A 24 8.41 -32.01 36.92
C ALA A 24 8.61 -31.40 35.53
N PHE A 25 9.65 -31.81 34.80
CA PHE A 25 9.90 -31.39 33.42
C PHE A 25 8.81 -31.86 32.46
N VAL A 26 8.34 -33.11 32.58
CA VAL A 26 7.23 -33.65 31.76
C VAL A 26 5.92 -32.91 32.04
N ILE A 27 5.62 -32.61 33.31
CA ILE A 27 4.45 -31.83 33.70
C ILE A 27 4.54 -30.40 33.14
N TYR A 28 5.71 -29.76 33.30
CA TYR A 28 5.95 -28.42 32.77
C TYR A 28 5.86 -28.38 31.23
N SER A 29 6.47 -29.34 30.55
CA SER A 29 6.40 -29.49 29.09
C SER A 29 4.96 -29.71 28.61
N ARG A 30 4.16 -30.53 29.29
CA ARG A 30 2.73 -30.68 28.96
C ARG A 30 1.92 -29.41 29.24
N ALA A 31 2.17 -28.73 30.36
CA ALA A 31 1.51 -27.46 30.67
C ALA A 31 1.86 -26.38 29.64
N GLN A 32 3.11 -26.35 29.18
CA GLN A 32 3.59 -25.43 28.15
C GLN A 32 2.99 -25.76 26.78
N ALA A 33 2.95 -27.05 26.40
CA ALA A 33 2.30 -27.50 25.18
C ALA A 33 0.79 -27.17 25.17
N GLY A 34 0.11 -27.30 26.32
CA GLY A 34 -1.29 -26.90 26.46
C GLY A 34 -1.51 -25.39 26.24
N LYS A 35 -0.61 -24.55 26.76
CA LYS A 35 -0.65 -23.10 26.53
C LYS A 35 -0.40 -22.73 25.07
N ILE A 36 0.58 -23.37 24.43
CA ILE A 36 0.89 -23.15 23.01
C ILE A 36 -0.30 -23.53 22.13
N ASN A 37 -0.91 -24.70 22.37
CA ASN A 37 -2.09 -25.14 21.61
C ASN A 37 -3.28 -24.18 21.82
N ALA A 38 -3.54 -23.76 23.05
CA ALA A 38 -4.62 -22.80 23.34
C ALA A 38 -4.39 -21.43 22.65
N LEU A 39 -3.13 -20.96 22.61
CA LEU A 39 -2.77 -19.74 21.92
C LEU A 39 -2.93 -19.88 20.39
N GLN A 40 -2.50 -21.00 19.81
CA GLN A 40 -2.68 -21.29 18.38
C GLN A 40 -4.15 -21.37 17.98
N THR A 41 -5.00 -22.01 18.80
CA THR A 41 -6.45 -22.03 18.58
C THR A 41 -7.04 -20.63 18.65
N SER A 42 -6.60 -19.79 19.60
CA SER A 42 -7.06 -18.41 19.72
C SER A 42 -6.66 -17.53 18.53
N ILE A 43 -5.43 -17.69 18.02
CA ILE A 43 -4.94 -16.96 16.84
C ILE A 43 -5.69 -17.42 15.60
N SER A 44 -5.86 -18.73 15.41
CA SER A 44 -6.61 -19.30 14.27
C SER A 44 -8.06 -18.79 14.24
N ALA A 45 -8.74 -18.79 15.40
CA ALA A 45 -10.09 -18.26 15.52
C ALA A 45 -10.17 -16.75 15.27
N SER A 46 -9.10 -16.00 15.56
CA SER A 46 -9.02 -14.57 15.23
C SER A 46 -8.89 -14.33 13.73
N TYR A 47 -8.05 -15.11 13.05
CA TYR A 47 -7.90 -15.03 11.59
C TYR A 47 -9.15 -15.48 10.85
N GLU A 48 -9.79 -16.56 11.28
CA GLU A 48 -11.08 -17.00 10.71
C GLU A 48 -12.13 -15.90 10.84
N ARG A 49 -12.24 -15.28 12.03
CA ARG A 49 -13.17 -14.17 12.22
C ARG A 49 -12.88 -13.01 11.28
N ALA A 50 -11.63 -12.52 11.25
CA ALA A 50 -11.23 -11.43 10.37
C ALA A 50 -11.49 -11.76 8.89
N PHE A 51 -11.25 -13.00 8.48
CA PHE A 51 -11.49 -13.49 7.13
C PHE A 51 -12.97 -13.50 6.77
N TYR A 52 -13.83 -14.12 7.58
CA TYR A 52 -15.28 -14.15 7.33
C TYR A 52 -15.93 -12.76 7.39
N GLU A 53 -15.45 -11.89 8.28
CA GLU A 53 -15.90 -10.50 8.32
C GLU A 53 -15.48 -9.76 7.04
N THR A 54 -14.25 -9.96 6.55
CA THR A 54 -13.80 -9.40 5.27
C THR A 54 -14.67 -9.87 4.10
N ALA A 55 -14.97 -11.18 4.04
CA ALA A 55 -15.85 -11.74 3.02
C ALA A 55 -17.23 -11.07 3.03
N SER A 56 -17.82 -10.89 4.22
CA SER A 56 -19.10 -10.20 4.35
C SER A 56 -19.03 -8.73 3.92
N LEU A 57 -17.93 -8.03 4.25
CA LEU A 57 -17.74 -6.62 3.89
C LEU A 57 -17.57 -6.45 2.38
N LEU A 58 -16.81 -7.32 1.72
CA LEU A 58 -16.64 -7.31 0.27
C LEU A 58 -17.94 -7.63 -0.48
N ASN A 59 -18.76 -8.55 0.03
CA ASN A 59 -20.11 -8.77 -0.50
C ASN A 59 -21.00 -7.52 -0.35
N ASN A 60 -20.92 -6.79 0.77
CA ASN A 60 -21.65 -5.54 0.96
C ASN A 60 -21.19 -4.45 -0.02
N ILE A 61 -19.88 -4.34 -0.23
CA ILE A 61 -19.26 -3.43 -1.19
C ILE A 61 -19.78 -3.73 -2.60
N GLU A 62 -19.73 -4.98 -3.04
CA GLU A 62 -20.25 -5.42 -4.35
C GLU A 62 -21.71 -4.97 -4.52
N VAL A 63 -22.58 -5.39 -3.60
CA VAL A 63 -24.01 -5.10 -3.66
C VAL A 63 -24.29 -3.59 -3.65
N ASN A 64 -23.52 -2.81 -2.90
CA ASN A 64 -23.70 -1.37 -2.85
C ASN A 64 -23.15 -0.66 -4.09
N LEU A 65 -22.06 -1.17 -4.70
CA LEU A 65 -21.55 -0.68 -5.98
C LEU A 65 -22.58 -0.90 -7.09
N GLU A 66 -23.20 -2.08 -7.16
CA GLU A 66 -24.30 -2.37 -8.10
C GLU A 66 -25.44 -1.36 -7.93
N LYS A 67 -25.90 -1.15 -6.69
CA LYS A 67 -26.99 -0.20 -6.38
C LYS A 67 -26.62 1.25 -6.70
N ALA A 68 -25.37 1.65 -6.48
CA ALA A 68 -24.91 3.01 -6.71
C ALA A 68 -24.93 3.38 -8.20
N GLN A 69 -24.66 2.41 -9.09
CA GLN A 69 -24.73 2.57 -10.54
C GLN A 69 -26.16 2.85 -11.02
N VAL A 70 -27.14 2.11 -10.48
CA VAL A 70 -28.52 2.12 -11.02
C VAL A 70 -29.47 3.05 -10.28
N THR A 71 -29.09 3.59 -9.13
CA THR A 71 -29.98 4.45 -8.35
C THR A 71 -30.24 5.78 -9.06
N GLY A 72 -31.51 6.17 -9.16
CA GLY A 72 -31.94 7.47 -9.71
C GLY A 72 -32.00 8.61 -8.68
N SER A 73 -31.62 8.35 -7.42
CA SER A 73 -31.61 9.37 -6.36
C SER A 73 -30.18 9.65 -5.93
N GLY A 74 -29.71 10.88 -6.15
CA GLY A 74 -28.34 11.26 -5.78
C GLY A 74 -28.08 11.21 -4.26
N ALA A 75 -29.06 11.59 -3.42
CA ALA A 75 -28.95 11.41 -1.97
C ALA A 75 -28.80 9.93 -1.56
N ARG A 76 -29.48 9.01 -2.27
CA ARG A 76 -29.31 7.58 -2.04
C ARG A 76 -27.94 7.10 -2.53
N ARG A 77 -27.44 7.63 -3.65
CA ARG A 77 -26.11 7.33 -4.19
C ARG A 77 -25.01 7.73 -3.21
N VAL A 78 -25.04 8.96 -2.69
CA VAL A 78 -24.11 9.43 -1.64
C VAL A 78 -24.13 8.51 -0.42
N SER A 79 -25.31 8.11 0.04
CA SER A 79 -25.44 7.19 1.16
C SER A 79 -24.84 5.81 0.88
N LEU A 80 -24.94 5.28 -0.35
CA LEU A 80 -24.37 4.00 -0.74
C LEU A 80 -22.85 4.09 -0.84
N LEU A 81 -22.34 5.15 -1.46
CA LEU A 81 -20.90 5.44 -1.56
C LEU A 81 -20.26 5.61 -0.18
N GLY A 82 -20.90 6.35 0.72
CA GLY A 82 -20.42 6.44 2.10
C GLY A 82 -20.46 5.09 2.87
N GLN A 83 -21.35 4.17 2.51
CA GLN A 83 -21.34 2.80 3.08
C GLN A 83 -20.18 1.98 2.52
N ILE A 84 -19.98 2.02 1.20
CA ILE A 84 -18.85 1.37 0.53
C ILE A 84 -17.53 1.82 1.15
N GLY A 85 -17.33 3.13 1.36
CA GLY A 85 -16.11 3.67 2.00
C GLY A 85 -15.86 3.11 3.40
N ARG A 86 -16.89 2.99 4.23
CA ARG A 86 -16.76 2.41 5.59
C ARG A 86 -16.52 0.92 5.58
N ASP A 87 -17.21 0.19 4.71
CA ASP A 87 -17.06 -1.25 4.55
C ASP A 87 -15.64 -1.56 4.05
N ALA A 88 -15.12 -0.74 3.14
CA ALA A 88 -13.75 -0.81 2.64
C ALA A 88 -12.71 -0.57 3.74
N ALA A 89 -12.83 0.51 4.51
CA ALA A 89 -11.91 0.78 5.63
C ALA A 89 -11.91 -0.37 6.67
N SER A 90 -13.08 -0.97 6.92
CA SER A 90 -13.20 -2.11 7.83
C SER A 90 -12.55 -3.38 7.24
N ALA A 91 -12.74 -3.63 5.93
CA ALA A 91 -12.13 -4.74 5.23
C ALA A 91 -10.60 -4.61 5.19
N GLN A 92 -10.08 -3.40 4.99
CA GLN A 92 -8.65 -3.10 5.08
C GLN A 92 -8.10 -3.49 6.46
N SER A 93 -8.74 -3.02 7.54
CA SER A 93 -8.33 -3.35 8.90
C SER A 93 -8.29 -4.86 9.14
N ASN A 94 -9.33 -5.59 8.72
CA ASN A 94 -9.40 -7.03 8.87
C ASN A 94 -8.33 -7.77 8.04
N LEU A 95 -8.07 -7.34 6.80
CA LEU A 95 -7.03 -7.89 5.95
C LEU A 95 -5.62 -7.69 6.54
N THR A 96 -5.34 -6.54 7.16
CA THR A 96 -4.05 -6.32 7.84
C THR A 96 -3.85 -7.20 9.08
N ALA A 97 -4.94 -7.70 9.67
CA ALA A 97 -4.89 -8.62 10.78
C ALA A 97 -4.69 -10.10 10.34
N LEU A 98 -4.74 -10.40 9.04
CA LEU A 98 -4.50 -11.74 8.51
C LEU A 98 -2.99 -12.05 8.38
N PRO A 99 -2.60 -13.35 8.35
CA PRO A 99 -1.19 -13.71 8.23
C PRO A 99 -0.57 -13.27 6.89
N ALA A 100 0.55 -12.55 6.95
CA ALA A 100 1.29 -12.01 5.80
C ALA A 100 1.78 -13.06 4.77
N SER A 101 1.72 -14.36 5.09
CA SER A 101 2.14 -15.45 4.19
C SER A 101 1.15 -15.75 3.05
N MET A 102 0.03 -15.03 2.96
CA MET A 102 -0.95 -15.19 1.87
C MET A 102 -0.74 -14.10 0.81
N ALA A 103 -0.21 -14.48 -0.36
CA ALA A 103 0.06 -13.54 -1.46
C ALA A 103 -1.18 -12.72 -1.90
N ALA A 104 -2.37 -13.31 -1.82
CA ALA A 104 -3.64 -12.66 -2.17
C ALA A 104 -4.05 -11.47 -1.27
N ILE A 105 -3.43 -11.31 -0.09
CA ILE A 105 -3.75 -10.21 0.83
C ILE A 105 -3.31 -8.86 0.26
N SER A 106 -2.16 -8.80 -0.42
CA SER A 106 -1.62 -7.53 -0.94
C SER A 106 -2.51 -6.92 -2.01
N GLU A 107 -2.99 -7.74 -2.96
CA GLU A 107 -3.88 -7.31 -4.04
C GLU A 107 -5.28 -6.94 -3.51
N SER A 108 -5.79 -7.73 -2.56
CA SER A 108 -7.07 -7.44 -1.89
C SER A 108 -7.03 -6.14 -1.10
N LEU A 109 -5.94 -5.88 -0.36
CA LEU A 109 -5.73 -4.61 0.36
C LEU A 109 -5.71 -3.43 -0.60
N LYS A 110 -4.98 -3.55 -1.72
CA LYS A 110 -4.92 -2.51 -2.75
C LYS A 110 -6.30 -2.20 -3.32
N PHE A 111 -7.04 -3.23 -3.73
CA PHE A 111 -8.39 -3.08 -4.27
C PHE A 111 -9.34 -2.41 -3.28
N VAL A 112 -9.36 -2.89 -2.02
CA VAL A 112 -10.23 -2.36 -0.97
C VAL A 112 -9.94 -0.89 -0.69
N ASN A 113 -8.66 -0.50 -0.64
CA ASN A 113 -8.28 0.90 -0.45
C ASN A 113 -8.79 1.78 -1.60
N GLN A 114 -8.59 1.35 -2.85
CA GLN A 114 -9.05 2.09 -4.03
C GLN A 114 -10.57 2.27 -4.03
N VAL A 115 -11.32 1.21 -3.74
CA VAL A 115 -12.78 1.28 -3.62
C VAL A 115 -13.20 2.24 -2.51
N GLY A 116 -12.50 2.19 -1.37
CA GLY A 116 -12.75 3.08 -0.23
C GLY A 116 -12.59 4.55 -0.58
N ASP A 117 -11.47 4.90 -1.21
CA ASP A 117 -11.11 6.28 -1.57
C ASP A 117 -12.04 6.88 -2.63
N ILE A 118 -12.40 6.08 -3.65
CA ILE A 118 -13.35 6.51 -4.70
C ILE A 118 -14.73 6.73 -4.10
N ALA A 119 -15.18 5.78 -3.29
CA ALA A 119 -16.49 5.88 -2.67
C ALA A 119 -16.56 7.06 -1.71
N ALA A 120 -15.50 7.32 -0.95
CA ALA A 120 -15.37 8.52 -0.13
C ALA A 120 -15.47 9.80 -0.98
N THR A 121 -14.62 9.94 -2.00
CA THR A 121 -14.55 11.12 -2.87
C THR A 121 -15.90 11.42 -3.51
N LEU A 122 -16.52 10.41 -4.13
CA LEU A 122 -17.82 10.57 -4.80
C LEU A 122 -18.96 10.83 -3.79
N SER A 123 -18.82 10.39 -2.54
CA SER A 123 -19.83 10.64 -1.50
C SER A 123 -19.84 12.08 -1.00
N GLU A 124 -18.77 12.86 -1.19
CA GLU A 124 -18.72 14.26 -0.78
C GLU A 124 -19.54 15.19 -1.70
N ARG A 125 -20.06 14.68 -2.83
CA ARG A 125 -20.84 15.47 -3.78
C ARG A 125 -22.23 15.81 -3.23
N PRO A 126 -22.60 17.09 -3.09
CA PRO A 126 -23.85 17.51 -2.44
C PRO A 126 -25.11 16.94 -3.08
N ASN A 127 -25.10 16.74 -4.41
CA ASN A 127 -26.25 16.28 -5.16
C ASN A 127 -26.18 14.78 -5.50
N GLY A 128 -25.03 14.13 -5.29
CA GLY A 128 -24.80 12.73 -5.66
C GLY A 128 -24.88 12.44 -7.16
N ASP A 129 -24.80 13.45 -8.01
CA ASP A 129 -24.74 13.29 -9.47
C ASP A 129 -23.36 12.79 -9.88
N LEU A 130 -23.36 11.79 -10.77
CA LEU A 130 -22.16 11.19 -11.35
C LEU A 130 -22.23 11.35 -12.87
N SER A 131 -21.06 11.51 -13.48
CA SER A 131 -20.93 11.47 -14.94
C SER A 131 -21.08 10.04 -15.46
N GLU A 132 -21.25 9.88 -16.77
CA GLU A 132 -21.31 8.55 -17.41
C GLU A 132 -20.03 7.76 -17.17
N GLU A 133 -18.87 8.43 -17.18
CA GLU A 133 -17.56 7.81 -16.94
C GLU A 133 -17.39 7.36 -15.48
N GLU A 134 -17.93 8.11 -14.53
CA GLU A 134 -17.93 7.71 -13.11
C GLU A 134 -18.85 6.53 -12.85
N ILE A 135 -19.99 6.46 -13.55
CA ILE A 135 -20.86 5.27 -13.51
C ILE A 135 -20.14 4.07 -14.12
N GLU A 136 -19.45 4.23 -15.25
CA GLU A 136 -18.64 3.18 -15.86
C GLU A 136 -17.51 2.74 -14.93
N LEU A 137 -16.88 3.68 -14.21
CA LEU A 137 -15.89 3.36 -13.20
C LEU A 137 -16.46 2.51 -12.07
N LEU A 138 -17.63 2.87 -11.51
CA LEU A 138 -18.31 2.07 -10.50
C LEU A 138 -18.65 0.66 -11.03
N ALA A 139 -18.99 0.53 -12.31
CA ALA A 139 -19.26 -0.76 -12.95
C ALA A 139 -17.99 -1.63 -13.05
N ARG A 140 -16.84 -1.04 -13.39
CA ARG A 140 -15.54 -1.74 -13.38
C ARG A 140 -15.15 -2.19 -11.97
N LEU A 141 -15.28 -1.30 -10.98
CA LEU A 141 -15.04 -1.64 -9.56
C LEU A 141 -15.94 -2.79 -9.08
N HIS A 142 -17.21 -2.76 -9.45
CA HIS A 142 -18.15 -3.84 -9.17
C HIS A 142 -17.66 -5.17 -9.77
N GLY A 143 -17.26 -5.18 -11.05
CA GLY A 143 -16.73 -6.37 -11.72
C GLY A 143 -15.50 -6.95 -11.01
N SER A 144 -14.56 -6.11 -10.58
CA SER A 144 -13.40 -6.56 -9.80
C SER A 144 -13.78 -7.08 -8.42
N CYS A 145 -14.78 -6.47 -7.77
CA CYS A 145 -15.29 -6.95 -6.48
C CYS A 145 -15.89 -8.35 -6.60
N VAL A 146 -16.66 -8.61 -7.67
CA VAL A 146 -17.22 -9.94 -7.98
C VAL A 146 -16.11 -10.98 -8.13
N ASN A 147 -15.05 -10.66 -8.87
CA ASN A 147 -13.91 -11.57 -9.04
C ASN A 147 -13.23 -11.89 -7.70
N LEU A 148 -13.04 -10.88 -6.86
CA LEU A 148 -12.45 -11.07 -5.54
C LEU A 148 -13.35 -11.89 -4.61
N ASN A 149 -14.67 -11.65 -4.62
CA ASN A 149 -15.63 -12.45 -3.84
C ASN A 149 -15.63 -13.92 -4.27
N ASN A 150 -15.54 -14.20 -5.58
CA ASN A 150 -15.43 -15.58 -6.07
C ASN A 150 -14.16 -16.29 -5.56
N LEU A 151 -13.03 -15.59 -5.47
CA LEU A 151 -11.80 -16.15 -4.89
C LEU A 151 -11.96 -16.44 -3.39
N ILE A 152 -12.56 -15.51 -2.66
CA ILE A 152 -12.82 -15.66 -1.22
C ILE A 152 -13.79 -16.81 -0.95
N ASP A 153 -14.84 -16.97 -1.75
CA ASP A 153 -15.78 -18.08 -1.66
C ASP A 153 -15.10 -19.43 -1.88
N GLY A 154 -14.09 -19.50 -2.76
CA GLY A 154 -13.24 -20.67 -2.92
C GLY A 154 -12.50 -21.04 -1.64
N ILE A 155 -11.91 -20.05 -0.96
CA ILE A 155 -11.21 -20.25 0.32
C ILE A 155 -12.19 -20.64 1.43
N VAL A 156 -13.40 -20.04 1.47
CA VAL A 156 -14.47 -20.42 2.40
C VAL A 156 -14.84 -21.90 2.19
N SER A 157 -15.00 -22.32 0.93
CA SER A 157 -15.33 -23.71 0.60
C SER A 157 -14.23 -24.69 1.03
N ASP A 158 -12.96 -24.31 0.88
CA ASP A 158 -11.83 -25.10 1.38
C ASP A 158 -11.87 -25.27 2.90
N ILE A 159 -12.13 -24.17 3.64
CA ILE A 159 -12.25 -24.19 5.10
C ILE A 159 -13.38 -25.12 5.54
N GLU A 160 -14.55 -25.02 4.90
CA GLU A 160 -15.69 -25.90 5.15
C GLU A 160 -15.41 -27.36 4.77
N GLY A 161 -14.60 -27.59 3.74
CA GLY A 161 -14.10 -28.89 3.30
C GLY A 161 -13.03 -29.51 4.21
N GLY A 162 -12.62 -28.80 5.27
CA GLY A 162 -11.63 -29.25 6.25
C GLY A 162 -10.18 -28.90 5.91
N LEU A 163 -9.94 -28.17 4.81
CA LEU A 163 -8.67 -27.55 4.49
C LEU A 163 -8.65 -26.16 5.11
N ASN A 164 -8.00 -26.00 6.26
CA ASN A 164 -7.93 -24.70 6.93
C ASN A 164 -6.56 -24.04 6.72
N PRO A 165 -6.37 -23.25 5.62
CA PRO A 165 -5.12 -22.56 5.35
C PRO A 165 -4.79 -21.50 6.41
N LEU A 166 -5.80 -20.90 7.05
CA LEU A 166 -5.63 -19.90 8.12
C LEU A 166 -5.02 -20.51 9.39
N ALA A 167 -5.47 -21.71 9.77
CA ALA A 167 -4.90 -22.45 10.90
C ALA A 167 -3.47 -22.93 10.62
N LYS A 168 -3.16 -23.31 9.37
CA LYS A 168 -1.79 -23.64 8.95
C LYS A 168 -0.86 -22.42 9.00
N ALA A 169 -1.33 -21.27 8.54
CA ALA A 169 -0.61 -20.00 8.62
C ALA A 169 -0.37 -19.58 10.08
N ALA A 170 -1.38 -19.69 10.95
CA ALA A 170 -1.25 -19.43 12.39
C ALA A 170 -0.24 -20.34 13.09
N ALA A 171 0.00 -21.54 12.58
CA ALA A 171 1.01 -22.47 13.07
C ALA A 171 2.43 -22.17 12.55
N GLY A 172 2.61 -21.14 11.70
CA GLY A 172 3.88 -20.79 11.07
C GLY A 172 4.35 -21.84 10.04
N ALA A 173 3.45 -22.72 9.59
CA ALA A 173 3.74 -23.66 8.53
C ALA A 173 3.68 -22.93 7.18
N PRO A 174 4.58 -23.23 6.23
CA PRO A 174 4.43 -22.74 4.86
C PRO A 174 3.05 -23.17 4.37
N VAL A 175 2.20 -22.19 4.07
CA VAL A 175 0.95 -22.44 3.38
C VAL A 175 1.34 -22.72 1.94
N MET A 176 1.69 -23.97 1.65
CA MET A 176 1.63 -24.45 0.28
C MET A 176 0.18 -24.21 -0.14
N ALA A 177 -0.02 -23.32 -1.11
CA ALA A 177 -1.28 -23.22 -1.82
C ALA A 177 -1.70 -24.66 -2.11
N ALA A 178 -2.90 -25.04 -1.67
CA ALA A 178 -3.38 -26.38 -1.93
C ALA A 178 -3.16 -26.65 -3.42
N GLU A 179 -2.48 -27.74 -3.76
CA GLU A 179 -2.16 -28.15 -5.15
C GLU A 179 -3.38 -28.30 -6.07
N ASN A 180 -4.58 -27.96 -5.60
CA ASN A 180 -5.85 -28.00 -6.32
C ASN A 180 -6.56 -26.65 -6.44
N VAL A 181 -6.03 -25.58 -5.84
CA VAL A 181 -6.36 -24.23 -6.32
C VAL A 181 -5.26 -23.94 -7.32
N GLU A 182 -5.48 -24.34 -8.58
CA GLU A 182 -5.14 -23.43 -9.66
C GLU A 182 -5.89 -22.15 -9.31
N LEU A 183 -5.29 -21.32 -8.45
CA LEU A 183 -5.37 -19.89 -8.62
C LEU A 183 -4.73 -19.79 -10.00
N GLN A 184 -5.54 -19.95 -11.05
CA GLN A 184 -5.24 -19.32 -12.29
C GLN A 184 -4.80 -17.94 -11.81
N GLU A 185 -3.59 -17.57 -12.16
CA GLU A 185 -3.28 -16.18 -12.43
C GLU A 185 -4.27 -15.73 -13.53
N THR A 186 -5.58 -15.77 -13.26
CA THR A 186 -6.48 -14.72 -13.66
C THR A 186 -5.80 -13.50 -13.07
N GLU A 187 -4.94 -12.92 -13.90
CA GLU A 187 -4.72 -11.49 -14.02
C GLU A 187 -6.11 -10.88 -13.83
N ILE A 188 -6.50 -10.65 -12.57
CA ILE A 188 -7.73 -9.94 -12.28
C ILE A 188 -7.38 -8.55 -12.78
N ASP A 189 -7.96 -8.18 -13.92
CA ASP A 189 -7.88 -6.86 -14.49
C ASP A 189 -8.66 -5.94 -13.54
N TYR A 190 -7.99 -5.57 -12.45
CA TYR A 190 -8.42 -4.47 -11.61
C TYR A 190 -8.33 -3.24 -12.51
N PRO A 191 -9.40 -2.44 -12.66
CA PRO A 191 -9.30 -1.20 -13.40
C PRO A 191 -8.10 -0.45 -12.84
N ILE A 192 -7.12 -0.18 -13.71
CA ILE A 192 -5.96 0.63 -13.36
C ILE A 192 -6.53 2.02 -13.08
N LEU A 193 -6.82 2.24 -11.81
CA LEU A 193 -7.23 3.52 -11.30
C LEU A 193 -5.94 4.30 -11.11
N LEU A 194 -5.70 5.24 -12.04
CA LEU A 194 -4.56 6.14 -12.07
C LEU A 194 -4.62 7.17 -10.94
N TYR A 195 -4.71 6.68 -9.71
CA TYR A 195 -4.83 7.46 -8.49
C TYR A 195 -3.45 7.93 -8.00
N ASP A 196 -2.42 7.17 -8.32
CA ASP A 196 -1.02 7.50 -8.01
C ASP A 196 -0.30 8.18 -9.20
N GLY A 197 -1.03 8.29 -10.31
CA GLY A 197 -0.54 8.51 -11.65
C GLY A 197 -0.45 7.21 -12.45
N PRO A 198 -0.34 7.30 -13.79
CA PRO A 198 -0.50 6.17 -14.71
C PRO A 198 0.45 4.99 -14.58
N PHE A 199 1.45 5.17 -13.75
CA PHE A 199 2.76 4.55 -13.85
C PHE A 199 3.27 4.06 -12.49
N SER A 200 2.38 4.11 -11.50
CA SER A 200 2.63 3.78 -10.10
C SER A 200 2.59 2.29 -9.82
N ASP A 201 2.13 1.53 -10.80
CA ASP A 201 2.18 0.08 -10.77
C ASP A 201 3.53 -0.36 -11.34
N GLY A 202 4.56 -0.25 -10.50
CA GLY A 202 5.89 -0.80 -10.74
C GLY A 202 5.91 -2.31 -10.45
N ARG A 203 6.42 -3.08 -11.41
CA ARG A 203 6.46 -4.55 -11.44
C ARG A 203 7.08 -5.22 -10.22
N GLY A 204 6.54 -6.39 -9.89
CA GLY A 204 6.96 -7.33 -8.83
C GLY A 204 8.27 -8.10 -9.06
N ASP A 205 9.25 -7.54 -9.76
CA ASP A 205 10.60 -8.10 -9.76
C ASP A 205 11.36 -7.50 -8.55
N ALA A 206 11.73 -8.34 -7.59
CA ALA A 206 12.27 -8.01 -6.25
C ALA A 206 13.64 -7.27 -6.22
N VAL A 207 13.99 -6.51 -7.25
CA VAL A 207 15.25 -5.76 -7.36
C VAL A 207 14.99 -4.29 -7.03
N PHE A 208 15.38 -3.88 -5.83
CA PHE A 208 15.34 -2.47 -5.41
C PHE A 208 16.60 -1.73 -5.85
N ARG A 209 16.54 -1.03 -6.98
CA ARG A 209 17.70 -0.37 -7.59
C ARG A 209 18.25 0.78 -6.76
N ALA A 210 17.40 1.46 -5.99
CA ALA A 210 17.83 2.59 -5.16
C ALA A 210 18.36 2.17 -3.78
N LEU A 211 18.17 0.90 -3.37
CA LEU A 211 18.79 0.39 -2.15
C LEU A 211 20.31 0.32 -2.35
N SER A 212 21.02 1.11 -1.55
CA SER A 212 22.47 1.24 -1.60
C SER A 212 23.03 1.39 -0.20
N GLY A 213 24.27 0.95 -0.01
CA GLY A 213 24.95 0.93 1.29
C GLY A 213 24.99 -0.46 1.94
N ASP A 214 25.74 -0.54 3.03
CA ASP A 214 25.87 -1.75 3.85
C ASP A 214 24.64 -1.97 4.74
N ASP A 215 24.49 -3.20 5.25
CA ASP A 215 23.47 -3.50 6.25
C ASP A 215 23.71 -2.73 7.54
N ILE A 216 22.64 -2.16 8.09
CA ILE A 216 22.63 -1.42 9.35
C ILE A 216 22.03 -2.27 10.48
N GLY A 217 22.39 -1.94 11.72
CA GLY A 217 21.75 -2.51 12.91
C GLY A 217 20.57 -1.69 13.41
N ALA A 218 19.77 -2.27 14.31
CA ALA A 218 18.56 -1.67 14.88
C ALA A 218 18.80 -0.28 15.51
N ASP A 219 19.92 -0.08 16.21
CA ASP A 219 20.24 1.22 16.84
C ASP A 219 20.48 2.33 15.80
N GLU A 220 21.08 1.99 14.65
CA GLU A 220 21.25 2.94 13.55
C GLU A 220 19.90 3.19 12.84
N ALA A 221 19.10 2.15 12.64
CA ALA A 221 17.76 2.29 12.06
C ALA A 221 16.88 3.24 12.89
N LEU A 222 16.94 3.12 14.22
CA LEU A 222 16.21 4.02 15.12
C LEU A 222 16.73 5.48 15.04
N ARG A 223 18.04 5.68 14.90
CA ARG A 223 18.62 7.03 14.70
C ARG A 223 18.18 7.64 13.37
N ILE A 224 18.17 6.85 12.31
CA ILE A 224 17.68 7.25 10.99
C ILE A 224 16.20 7.63 11.06
N ALA A 225 15.37 6.77 11.65
CA ALA A 225 13.94 7.03 11.83
C ALA A 225 13.66 8.32 12.59
N ARG A 226 14.37 8.54 13.72
CA ARG A 226 14.25 9.77 14.51
C ARG A 226 14.61 11.01 13.69
N ARG A 227 15.71 10.94 12.95
CA ARG A 227 16.10 12.02 12.06
C ARG A 227 15.01 12.25 11.03
N PHE A 228 14.53 11.19 10.35
CA PHE A 228 13.55 11.20 9.26
C PHE A 228 12.19 11.78 9.67
N ILE A 229 11.74 11.52 10.90
CA ILE A 229 10.51 12.11 11.43
C ILE A 229 10.76 13.58 11.83
N GLY A 230 11.91 13.87 12.43
CA GLY A 230 12.26 15.15 13.06
C GLY A 230 12.36 14.97 14.57
N GLU A 231 13.56 15.17 15.14
CA GLU A 231 13.81 14.86 16.56
C GLU A 231 12.95 15.68 17.52
N ASP A 232 12.61 16.91 17.14
CA ASP A 232 11.75 17.84 17.86
C ASP A 232 10.28 17.41 17.89
N ARG A 233 9.84 16.56 16.96
CA ARG A 233 8.47 16.03 16.88
C ARG A 233 8.24 14.80 17.76
N ILE A 234 9.32 14.18 18.27
CA ILE A 234 9.27 12.85 18.88
C ILE A 234 9.34 12.96 20.39
N SER A 235 8.29 12.48 21.06
CA SER A 235 8.29 12.32 22.53
C SER A 235 8.83 10.95 22.98
N GLY A 236 8.81 9.96 22.11
CA GLY A 236 9.42 8.64 22.32
C GLY A 236 9.41 7.81 21.04
N ALA A 237 10.44 6.98 20.83
CA ALA A 237 10.52 6.08 19.68
C ALA A 237 11.29 4.80 20.04
N TRP A 238 10.84 3.66 19.52
CA TRP A 238 11.40 2.33 19.77
C TRP A 238 11.28 1.42 18.54
N ILE A 239 12.08 0.36 18.51
CA ILE A 239 11.97 -0.72 17.52
C ILE A 239 10.76 -1.57 17.90
N ALA A 240 9.74 -1.59 17.05
CA ALA A 240 8.51 -2.36 17.22
C ALA A 240 8.68 -3.81 16.73
N GLY A 241 9.55 -4.04 15.74
CA GLY A 241 9.79 -5.37 15.17
C GLY A 241 10.69 -5.33 13.94
N GLU A 242 10.61 -6.40 13.16
CA GLU A 242 11.27 -6.53 11.86
C GLU A 242 10.27 -7.10 10.85
N SER A 243 10.42 -6.72 9.59
CA SER A 243 9.58 -7.19 8.47
C SER A 243 10.46 -7.58 7.28
N GLU A 244 9.93 -8.41 6.38
CA GLU A 244 10.67 -8.95 5.22
C GLU A 244 10.01 -8.60 3.88
N ILE A 245 8.83 -7.96 3.90
CA ILE A 245 8.07 -7.58 2.71
C ILE A 245 7.81 -6.07 2.76
N PRO A 246 8.07 -5.32 1.67
CA PRO A 246 8.59 -5.78 0.39
C PRO A 246 10.12 -6.04 0.41
N MET A 247 10.80 -5.68 1.50
CA MET A 247 12.24 -5.90 1.72
C MET A 247 12.53 -6.03 3.23
N PRO A 248 13.69 -6.57 3.63
CA PRO A 248 14.08 -6.66 5.03
C PRO A 248 14.18 -5.27 5.68
N CYS A 249 13.38 -5.04 6.73
CA CYS A 249 13.29 -3.75 7.43
C CYS A 249 13.32 -3.91 8.95
N TYR A 250 13.69 -2.82 9.63
CA TYR A 250 13.33 -2.57 11.01
C TYR A 250 12.04 -1.76 11.04
N GLU A 251 11.11 -2.18 11.90
CA GLU A 251 9.86 -1.46 12.14
C GLU A 251 10.01 -0.56 13.37
N ILE A 252 9.71 0.73 13.21
CA ILE A 252 9.85 1.75 14.25
C ILE A 252 8.48 2.34 14.54
N SER A 253 8.17 2.47 15.82
CA SER A 253 7.04 3.27 16.29
C SER A 253 7.55 4.50 17.03
N ALA A 254 6.88 5.64 16.81
CA ALA A 254 7.21 6.91 17.45
C ALA A 254 5.94 7.67 17.85
N TYR A 255 5.93 8.20 19.08
CA TYR A 255 4.89 9.11 19.53
C TYR A 255 5.18 10.52 19.06
N THR A 256 4.22 11.09 18.31
CA THR A 256 4.26 12.46 17.79
C THR A 256 3.04 13.25 18.25
N GLY A 257 3.01 14.55 17.97
CA GLY A 257 1.82 15.38 18.20
C GLY A 257 0.62 14.98 17.32
N ASP A 258 0.87 14.34 16.18
CA ASP A 258 -0.16 13.92 15.21
C ASP A 258 -0.73 12.52 15.52
N GLY A 259 -0.08 11.74 16.39
CA GLY A 259 -0.48 10.37 16.71
C GLY A 259 0.69 9.41 16.85
N LEU A 260 0.38 8.11 16.87
CA LEU A 260 1.40 7.05 16.83
C LEU A 260 1.83 6.86 15.38
N LEU A 261 3.09 7.16 15.10
CA LEU A 261 3.67 7.08 13.76
C LEU A 261 4.46 5.77 13.63
N SER A 262 4.15 4.99 12.60
CA SER A 262 4.85 3.77 12.22
C SER A 262 5.70 4.02 10.98
N LEU A 263 6.96 3.60 11.02
CA LEU A 263 7.93 3.81 9.95
C LEU A 263 8.80 2.58 9.78
N ALA A 264 8.99 2.13 8.53
CA ALA A 264 9.93 1.08 8.18
C ALA A 264 11.24 1.67 7.64
N VAL A 265 12.37 1.18 8.16
CA VAL A 265 13.71 1.47 7.64
C VAL A 265 14.33 0.19 7.10
N SER A 266 14.78 0.21 5.84
CA SER A 266 15.45 -0.94 5.23
C SER A 266 16.73 -1.31 5.98
N LYS A 267 16.96 -2.61 6.18
CA LYS A 267 18.21 -3.12 6.77
C LYS A 267 19.40 -2.76 5.90
N GLN A 268 19.27 -2.88 4.58
CA GLN A 268 20.29 -2.44 3.65
C GLN A 268 20.24 -0.91 3.52
N GLY A 269 21.32 -0.21 3.88
CA GLY A 269 21.49 1.22 3.61
C GLY A 269 20.69 2.19 4.48
N GLY A 270 19.68 1.71 5.21
CA GLY A 270 18.88 2.55 6.11
C GLY A 270 17.94 3.52 5.41
N HIS A 271 17.21 3.08 4.39
CA HIS A 271 16.27 3.92 3.65
C HIS A 271 14.89 3.88 4.28
N ALA A 272 14.20 5.02 4.34
CA ALA A 272 12.78 5.05 4.74
C ALA A 272 11.93 4.44 3.62
N VAL A 273 11.20 3.37 3.96
CA VAL A 273 10.39 2.61 2.98
C VAL A 273 8.96 3.13 2.97
N TYR A 274 8.36 3.21 4.16
CA TYR A 274 7.06 3.81 4.36
C TYR A 274 7.01 4.53 5.71
N MET A 275 6.07 5.45 5.83
CA MET A 275 5.70 6.13 7.06
C MET A 275 4.18 6.28 7.07
N MET A 276 3.54 6.06 8.21
CA MET A 276 2.11 6.25 8.38
C MET A 276 1.78 6.64 9.81
N VAL A 277 0.72 7.41 10.00
CA VAL A 277 0.22 7.78 11.33
C VAL A 277 -1.10 7.09 11.62
N ASP A 278 -1.23 6.54 12.83
CA ASP A 278 -2.52 6.19 13.42
C ASP A 278 -2.99 7.41 14.23
N GLY A 279 -3.75 8.28 13.55
CA GLY A 279 -4.24 9.56 14.04
C GLY A 279 -5.37 10.09 13.18
N ALA A 280 -6.20 10.97 13.73
CA ALA A 280 -7.32 11.59 13.01
C ALA A 280 -7.07 13.10 12.88
N ALA A 281 -6.47 13.53 11.77
CA ALA A 281 -6.51 14.94 11.39
C ALA A 281 -7.96 15.30 11.05
N ARG A 282 -8.49 16.39 11.62
CA ARG A 282 -9.91 16.76 11.36
C ARG A 282 -10.10 18.20 10.91
N GLU A 283 -9.11 19.05 11.12
CA GLU A 283 -9.19 20.46 10.73
C GLU A 283 -8.32 20.78 9.52
N ARG A 284 -8.87 21.55 8.57
CA ARG A 284 -8.12 22.07 7.41
C ARG A 284 -7.62 23.48 7.76
N LEU A 285 -6.41 23.57 8.34
CA LEU A 285 -5.77 24.84 8.73
C LEU A 285 -4.79 25.38 7.69
N HIS A 286 -4.25 24.50 6.84
CA HIS A 286 -3.31 24.85 5.78
C HIS A 286 -3.95 24.74 4.39
N SER A 287 -3.50 25.60 3.47
CA SER A 287 -3.90 25.49 2.06
C SER A 287 -3.14 24.36 1.38
N GLN A 288 -3.80 23.72 0.41
CA GLN A 288 -3.22 22.66 -0.41
C GLN A 288 -1.87 23.07 -1.05
N ALA A 289 -1.81 24.25 -1.67
CA ALA A 289 -0.57 24.75 -2.29
C ALA A 289 0.59 24.86 -1.28
N SER A 290 0.31 25.35 -0.07
CA SER A 290 1.31 25.43 0.99
C SER A 290 1.77 24.04 1.45
N LEU A 291 0.87 23.08 1.55
CA LEU A 291 1.20 21.71 1.95
C LEU A 291 2.05 20.99 0.89
N ILE A 292 1.76 21.20 -0.40
CA ILE A 292 2.56 20.68 -1.52
C ILE A 292 4.00 21.18 -1.43
N ASP A 293 4.19 22.49 -1.23
CA ASP A 293 5.53 23.09 -1.11
C ASP A 293 6.30 22.56 0.12
N MET A 294 5.58 22.34 1.23
CA MET A 294 6.16 21.74 2.45
C MET A 294 6.52 20.26 2.24
N ALA A 295 5.71 19.49 1.51
CA ALA A 295 6.00 18.10 1.18
C ALA A 295 7.24 17.98 0.27
N ALA A 296 7.36 18.83 -0.76
CA ALA A 296 8.55 18.89 -1.61
C ALA A 296 9.81 19.29 -0.81
N SER A 297 9.66 20.25 0.10
CA SER A 297 10.75 20.67 1.01
C SER A 297 11.18 19.56 1.97
N PHE A 298 10.21 18.78 2.46
CA PHE A 298 10.46 17.60 3.27
C PHE A 298 11.30 16.58 2.50
N LEU A 299 10.87 16.16 1.30
CA LEU A 299 11.63 15.21 0.46
C LEU A 299 13.06 15.70 0.19
N LYS A 300 13.23 16.97 -0.18
CA LYS A 300 14.55 17.58 -0.37
C LYS A 300 15.42 17.51 0.88
N SER A 301 14.85 17.79 2.06
CA SER A 301 15.58 17.72 3.33
C SER A 301 16.00 16.29 3.72
N ARG A 302 15.36 15.27 3.14
CA ARG A 302 15.66 13.85 3.32
C ARG A 302 16.60 13.28 2.25
N GLY A 303 17.07 14.10 1.32
CA GLY A 303 18.05 13.69 0.31
C GLY A 303 17.44 13.07 -0.94
N TYR A 304 16.12 13.15 -1.13
CA TYR A 304 15.51 12.82 -2.42
C TYR A 304 15.95 13.84 -3.50
N PRO A 305 15.98 13.43 -4.78
CA PRO A 305 16.29 14.34 -5.90
C PRO A 305 15.23 15.45 -6.01
N PRO A 306 15.44 16.45 -6.88
CA PRO A 306 14.36 17.34 -7.27
C PRO A 306 13.13 16.54 -7.71
N VAL A 307 11.95 16.98 -7.27
CA VAL A 307 10.67 16.33 -7.57
C VAL A 307 9.68 17.34 -8.12
N GLU A 308 8.76 16.87 -8.96
CA GLU A 308 7.58 17.61 -9.38
C GLU A 308 6.31 16.85 -8.99
N VAL A 309 5.24 17.61 -8.72
CA VAL A 309 3.93 17.03 -8.45
C VAL A 309 3.41 16.33 -9.70
N SER A 310 3.07 15.06 -9.52
CA SER A 310 2.34 14.24 -10.47
C SER A 310 0.85 14.41 -10.22
N TYR A 311 0.39 14.06 -9.01
CA TYR A 311 -1.02 14.15 -8.58
C TYR A 311 -1.11 14.50 -7.10
N TRP A 312 -2.30 14.89 -6.67
CA TRP A 312 -2.61 15.10 -5.25
C TRP A 312 -4.10 14.87 -5.00
N MET A 313 -4.42 14.62 -3.75
CA MET A 313 -5.79 14.64 -3.27
C MET A 313 -5.90 14.83 -1.77
N THR A 314 -7.08 15.22 -1.33
CA THR A 314 -7.41 15.38 0.07
C THR A 314 -8.46 14.37 0.51
N PHE A 315 -8.17 13.65 1.59
CA PHE A 315 -9.10 12.74 2.22
C PHE A 315 -8.90 12.75 3.74
N ASP A 316 -10.01 12.76 4.49
CA ASP A 316 -10.03 12.69 5.96
C ASP A 316 -9.03 13.65 6.67
N GLY A 317 -8.95 14.90 6.22
CA GLY A 317 -8.07 15.91 6.81
C GLY A 317 -6.58 15.76 6.46
N TYR A 318 -6.25 14.88 5.52
CA TYR A 318 -4.91 14.72 4.97
C TYR A 318 -4.83 15.16 3.51
N LEU A 319 -3.68 15.68 3.11
CA LEU A 319 -3.31 15.86 1.70
C LEU A 319 -2.28 14.78 1.33
N THR A 320 -2.62 13.90 0.41
CA THR A 320 -1.67 12.97 -0.22
C THR A 320 -1.16 13.59 -1.52
N VAL A 321 0.16 13.63 -1.70
CA VAL A 321 0.83 14.17 -2.89
C VAL A 321 1.73 13.10 -3.49
N ASN A 322 1.54 12.83 -4.77
CA ASN A 322 2.38 11.96 -5.58
C ASN A 322 3.43 12.81 -6.30
N PHE A 323 4.69 12.51 -6.05
CA PHE A 323 5.84 13.20 -6.63
C PHE A 323 6.57 12.28 -7.60
N ALA A 324 6.91 12.79 -8.78
CA ALA A 324 7.86 12.15 -9.69
C ALA A 324 9.24 12.76 -9.52
N ALA A 325 10.28 11.93 -9.44
CA ALA A 325 11.66 12.41 -9.46
C ALA A 325 11.99 13.11 -10.79
N VAL A 326 12.91 14.07 -10.76
CA VAL A 326 13.34 14.84 -11.93
C VAL A 326 14.83 14.68 -12.13
N GLN A 327 15.22 14.29 -13.35
CA GLN A 327 16.61 14.23 -13.80
C GLN A 327 16.78 15.11 -15.03
N ASP A 328 17.69 16.09 -14.99
CA ASP A 328 17.99 16.99 -16.11
C ASP A 328 16.75 17.70 -16.71
N GLY A 329 15.73 17.96 -15.90
CA GLY A 329 14.45 18.56 -16.32
C GLY A 329 13.44 17.57 -16.91
N VAL A 330 13.74 16.26 -16.88
CA VAL A 330 12.86 15.18 -17.32
C VAL A 330 12.18 14.53 -16.12
N LEU A 331 10.85 14.42 -16.15
CA LEU A 331 10.09 13.72 -15.10
C LEU A 331 10.23 12.21 -15.22
N LEU A 332 10.42 11.52 -14.11
CA LEU A 332 10.62 10.08 -14.05
C LEU A 332 9.43 9.44 -13.36
N TYR A 333 8.39 9.13 -14.13
CA TYR A 333 7.17 8.49 -13.60
C TYR A 333 7.36 7.07 -13.02
N PRO A 334 8.40 6.29 -13.35
CA PRO A 334 8.70 5.08 -12.58
C PRO A 334 9.17 5.37 -11.15
N ASP A 335 9.69 6.58 -10.88
CA ASP A 335 10.37 6.94 -9.64
C ASP A 335 9.44 7.75 -8.73
N LEU A 336 8.24 7.21 -8.48
CA LEU A 336 7.22 7.90 -7.70
C LEU A 336 7.46 7.77 -6.20
N ILE A 337 7.21 8.88 -5.50
CA ILE A 337 7.23 8.98 -4.04
C ILE A 337 5.93 9.63 -3.61
N LYS A 338 5.22 9.00 -2.68
CA LYS A 338 4.01 9.58 -2.09
C LYS A 338 4.32 10.19 -0.75
N VAL A 339 3.77 11.37 -0.47
CA VAL A 339 3.87 12.03 0.83
C VAL A 339 2.48 12.42 1.29
N GLN A 340 2.13 12.05 2.51
CA GLN A 340 0.90 12.47 3.15
C GLN A 340 1.19 13.55 4.19
N MET A 341 0.46 14.65 4.11
CA MET A 341 0.57 15.82 4.96
C MET A 341 -0.69 15.98 5.80
N SER A 342 -0.56 16.26 7.09
CA SER A 342 -1.69 16.70 7.92
C SER A 342 -2.13 18.10 7.49
N MET A 343 -3.41 18.26 7.15
CA MET A 343 -3.96 19.59 6.84
C MET A 343 -4.15 20.47 8.08
N GLU A 344 -4.06 19.88 9.27
CA GLU A 344 -4.16 20.57 10.56
C GLU A 344 -2.79 21.10 11.01
N SER A 345 -1.78 20.23 11.08
CA SER A 345 -0.45 20.59 11.60
C SER A 345 0.52 21.07 10.51
N GLY A 346 0.24 20.77 9.24
CA GLY A 346 1.13 21.06 8.12
C GLY A 346 2.36 20.16 8.07
N LEU A 347 2.43 19.12 8.88
CA LEU A 347 3.58 18.22 9.01
C LEU A 347 3.43 16.95 8.16
N PRO A 348 4.54 16.34 7.70
CA PRO A 348 4.51 15.06 7.02
C PRO A 348 4.17 13.95 8.03
N VAL A 349 3.12 13.20 7.71
CA VAL A 349 2.55 12.12 8.52
C VAL A 349 2.53 10.78 7.79
N GLY A 350 2.74 10.79 6.47
CA GLY A 350 2.93 9.56 5.71
C GLY A 350 3.94 9.68 4.57
N LEU A 351 4.47 8.54 4.16
CA LEU A 351 5.41 8.36 3.04
C LEU A 351 5.17 6.96 2.44
N GLU A 352 5.16 6.87 1.11
CA GLU A 352 5.31 5.60 0.40
C GLU A 352 6.42 5.76 -0.63
N ALA A 353 7.55 5.08 -0.42
CA ALA A 353 8.75 5.22 -1.25
C ALA A 353 9.10 3.92 -2.01
N VAL A 354 8.26 2.89 -1.97
CA VAL A 354 8.56 1.57 -2.56
C VAL A 354 8.82 1.69 -4.06
N ASN A 355 8.00 2.44 -4.81
CA ASN A 355 8.20 2.65 -6.25
C ASN A 355 9.52 3.33 -6.57
N TYR A 356 9.85 4.41 -5.85
CA TYR A 356 11.15 5.05 -5.94
C TYR A 356 12.29 4.08 -5.62
N LEU A 357 12.19 3.30 -4.53
CA LEU A 357 13.23 2.34 -4.14
C LEU A 357 13.43 1.22 -5.17
N ALA A 358 12.35 0.80 -5.82
CA ALA A 358 12.36 -0.20 -6.88
C ALA A 358 13.04 0.31 -8.16
N ASN A 359 12.69 1.52 -8.59
CA ASN A 359 12.98 1.98 -9.94
C ASN A 359 14.12 3.00 -10.04
N HIS A 360 14.32 3.83 -9.00
CA HIS A 360 15.20 4.98 -9.10
C HIS A 360 16.65 4.58 -9.37
N ALA A 361 17.17 5.09 -10.47
CA ALA A 361 18.55 4.98 -10.89
C ALA A 361 18.85 6.13 -11.85
N GLU A 362 20.13 6.50 -11.93
CA GLU A 362 20.58 7.47 -12.93
C GLU A 362 20.35 6.91 -14.34
N ARG A 363 19.52 7.60 -15.13
CA ARG A 363 19.17 7.20 -16.49
C ARG A 363 20.10 7.85 -17.50
N ARG A 364 20.46 7.10 -18.54
CA ARG A 364 21.11 7.68 -19.73
C ARG A 364 20.03 8.17 -20.69
N LEU A 365 19.58 9.40 -20.47
CA LEU A 365 18.54 10.03 -21.29
C LEU A 365 19.13 10.44 -22.66
N PRO A 366 18.61 9.94 -23.79
CA PRO A 366 19.07 10.37 -25.11
C PRO A 366 18.58 11.80 -25.42
N GLU A 367 19.24 12.49 -26.34
CA GLU A 367 18.65 13.69 -26.94
C GLU A 367 17.38 13.31 -27.71
N PRO A 368 16.26 14.05 -27.53
CA PRO A 368 15.02 13.76 -28.24
C PRO A 368 15.21 13.99 -29.73
N LYS A 369 14.70 13.08 -30.56
CA LYS A 369 14.75 13.21 -32.04
C LYS A 369 13.69 14.15 -32.58
N LEU A 370 12.65 14.40 -31.78
CA LEU A 370 11.57 15.33 -32.06
C LEU A 370 11.65 16.47 -31.06
N ASP A 371 11.64 17.70 -31.54
CA ASP A 371 11.45 18.84 -30.65
C ASP A 371 9.99 18.95 -30.16
N GLU A 372 9.73 19.86 -29.24
CA GLU A 372 8.38 20.03 -28.66
C GLU A 372 7.32 20.37 -29.73
N ASN A 373 7.69 21.13 -30.77
CA ASN A 373 6.75 21.52 -31.82
C ASN A 373 6.43 20.33 -32.74
N GLU A 374 7.46 19.59 -33.17
CA GLU A 374 7.30 18.39 -34.00
C GLU A 374 6.50 17.29 -33.29
N ALA A 375 6.69 17.14 -31.98
CA ALA A 375 5.90 16.24 -31.15
C ALA A 375 4.45 16.74 -30.98
N ARG A 376 4.25 18.06 -30.80
CA ARG A 376 2.91 18.67 -30.72
C ARG A 376 2.11 18.47 -31.99
N GLU A 377 2.75 18.50 -33.16
CA GLU A 377 2.10 18.21 -34.45
C GLU A 377 1.60 16.76 -34.59
N ARG A 378 2.03 15.85 -33.71
CA ARG A 378 1.52 14.47 -33.67
C ARG A 378 0.18 14.33 -32.96
N LEU A 379 -0.20 15.32 -32.16
CA LEU A 379 -1.47 15.31 -31.44
C LEU A 379 -2.65 15.38 -32.41
N ASN A 380 -3.76 14.76 -32.01
CA ASN A 380 -5.01 14.86 -32.76
C ASN A 380 -5.46 16.32 -32.87
N SER A 381 -5.93 16.74 -34.05
CA SER A 381 -6.41 18.11 -34.29
C SER A 381 -7.60 18.55 -33.43
N ALA A 382 -8.30 17.61 -32.79
CA ALA A 382 -9.34 17.91 -31.81
C ALA A 382 -8.80 18.44 -30.48
N LEU A 383 -7.52 18.19 -30.17
CA LEU A 383 -6.88 18.58 -28.92
C LEU A 383 -6.23 19.96 -29.06
N THR A 384 -6.42 20.80 -28.06
CA THR A 384 -5.64 22.03 -27.89
C THR A 384 -4.56 21.79 -26.84
N ALA A 385 -3.30 21.69 -27.27
CA ALA A 385 -2.17 21.49 -26.37
C ALA A 385 -1.74 22.80 -25.69
N GLU A 386 -1.52 22.74 -24.37
CA GLU A 386 -1.10 23.89 -23.56
C GLU A 386 0.43 23.91 -23.39
N ARG A 387 0.99 22.83 -22.85
CA ARG A 387 2.42 22.72 -22.50
C ARG A 387 2.93 21.32 -22.81
N GLY A 388 4.11 21.24 -23.44
CA GLY A 388 4.90 20.02 -23.55
C GLY A 388 6.00 19.96 -22.50
N ARG A 389 6.27 18.78 -21.94
CA ARG A 389 7.47 18.52 -21.13
C ARG A 389 7.99 17.11 -21.37
N LEU A 390 9.29 16.91 -21.18
CA LEU A 390 9.89 15.59 -21.33
C LEU A 390 9.65 14.75 -20.07
N CYS A 391 9.33 13.49 -20.28
CA CYS A 391 9.15 12.51 -19.22
C CYS A 391 9.62 11.12 -19.64
N VAL A 392 9.84 10.27 -18.64
CA VAL A 392 10.00 8.83 -18.81
C VAL A 392 8.77 8.17 -18.21
N ILE A 393 8.16 7.26 -18.96
CA ILE A 393 7.01 6.48 -18.53
C ILE A 393 7.37 4.99 -18.52
N PRO A 394 6.93 4.20 -17.52
CA PRO A 394 7.06 2.76 -17.57
C PRO A 394 6.17 2.17 -18.66
N LEU A 395 6.65 1.08 -19.24
CA LEU A 395 5.90 0.24 -20.17
C LEU A 395 5.75 -1.17 -19.60
N ASN A 396 4.87 -1.95 -20.23
CA ASN A 396 4.83 -3.40 -20.05
C ASN A 396 6.17 -4.09 -20.34
N ASN A 397 7.21 -3.44 -20.89
CA ASN A 397 8.57 -3.95 -20.97
C ASN A 397 9.53 -2.77 -21.12
N GLY A 398 10.14 -2.34 -20.02
CA GLY A 398 11.08 -1.21 -19.99
C GLY A 398 10.40 0.12 -19.78
N GLU A 399 10.98 1.17 -20.35
CA GLU A 399 10.55 2.56 -20.19
C GLU A 399 10.55 3.26 -21.55
N ALA A 400 9.66 4.23 -21.74
CA ALA A 400 9.64 5.09 -22.92
C ALA A 400 10.02 6.51 -22.53
N PHE A 401 10.85 7.15 -23.35
CA PHE A 401 11.17 8.57 -23.25
C PHE A 401 10.21 9.36 -24.14
N CYS A 402 9.41 10.23 -23.54
CA CYS A 402 8.25 10.85 -24.16
C CYS A 402 8.20 12.36 -23.95
N TRP A 403 7.51 13.04 -24.85
CA TRP A 403 6.88 14.33 -24.60
C TRP A 403 5.49 14.08 -24.01
N GLU A 404 5.25 14.59 -22.80
CA GLU A 404 3.93 14.73 -22.22
C GLU A 404 3.32 16.08 -22.59
N PHE A 405 2.12 16.06 -23.15
CA PHE A 405 1.32 17.25 -23.42
C PHE A 405 0.09 17.29 -22.54
N SER A 406 -0.06 18.37 -21.76
CA SER A 406 -1.36 18.74 -21.22
C SER A 406 -2.20 19.36 -22.33
N ALA A 407 -3.38 18.79 -22.59
CA ALA A 407 -4.27 19.23 -23.65
C ALA A 407 -5.72 19.29 -23.20
N SER A 408 -6.56 20.00 -23.96
CA SER A 408 -8.01 20.09 -23.71
C SER A 408 -8.82 19.82 -24.97
N ALA A 409 -9.95 19.13 -24.81
CA ALA A 409 -10.96 18.93 -25.84
C ALA A 409 -12.35 18.89 -25.18
N ASP A 410 -13.33 19.59 -25.74
CA ASP A 410 -14.74 19.58 -25.30
C ASP A 410 -14.97 19.81 -23.79
N GLY A 411 -14.14 20.65 -23.17
CA GLY A 411 -14.22 20.95 -21.73
C GLY A 411 -13.58 19.90 -20.82
N ALA A 412 -13.01 18.82 -21.37
CA ALA A 412 -12.19 17.85 -20.67
C ALA A 412 -10.69 18.13 -20.84
N ARG A 413 -9.90 17.74 -19.83
CA ARG A 413 -8.43 17.81 -19.84
C ARG A 413 -7.84 16.44 -20.12
N TYR A 414 -6.71 16.41 -20.81
CA TYR A 414 -6.01 15.20 -21.23
C TYR A 414 -4.50 15.33 -21.00
N LEU A 415 -3.84 14.20 -20.77
CA LEU A 415 -2.39 14.05 -20.83
C LEU A 415 -2.06 13.08 -21.95
N VAL A 416 -1.32 13.54 -22.96
CA VAL A 416 -0.93 12.73 -24.13
C VAL A 416 0.58 12.54 -24.15
N TYR A 417 1.03 11.31 -24.34
CA TYR A 417 2.44 10.93 -24.32
C TYR A 417 2.89 10.54 -25.71
N ILE A 418 3.77 11.34 -26.31
CA ILE A 418 4.36 11.11 -27.62
C ILE A 418 5.80 10.64 -27.44
N ASP A 419 6.16 9.48 -27.97
CA ASP A 419 7.54 8.98 -27.95
C ASP A 419 8.50 10.00 -28.56
N ALA A 420 9.48 10.45 -27.78
CA ALA A 420 10.41 11.49 -28.18
C ALA A 420 11.43 11.03 -29.23
N MET A 421 11.49 9.72 -29.53
CA MET A 421 12.38 9.12 -30.51
C MET A 421 11.67 8.73 -31.80
N THR A 422 10.39 8.34 -31.75
CA THR A 422 9.63 7.84 -32.91
C THR A 422 8.45 8.72 -33.32
N GLY A 423 7.89 9.50 -32.41
CA GLY A 423 6.68 10.30 -32.62
C GLY A 423 5.38 9.50 -32.54
N GLU A 424 5.46 8.25 -32.06
CA GLU A 424 4.30 7.40 -31.80
C GLU A 424 3.60 7.85 -30.52
N GLU A 425 2.26 7.93 -30.53
CA GLU A 425 1.48 8.14 -29.31
C GLU A 425 1.56 6.87 -28.46
N ARG A 426 2.13 6.99 -27.26
CA ARG A 426 2.30 5.89 -26.30
C ARG A 426 1.09 5.73 -25.40
N ASN A 427 0.49 6.85 -24.99
CA ASN A 427 -0.67 6.83 -24.13
C ASN A 427 -1.45 8.15 -24.18
N ILE A 428 -2.71 8.07 -23.78
CA ILE A 428 -3.58 9.21 -23.56
C ILE A 428 -4.43 8.94 -22.33
N TYR A 429 -4.49 9.90 -21.43
CA TYR A 429 -5.36 9.84 -20.27
C TYR A 429 -6.24 11.07 -20.17
N ARG A 430 -7.42 10.91 -19.60
CA ARG A 430 -8.28 12.03 -19.24
C ARG A 430 -8.05 12.40 -17.78
N VAL A 431 -7.91 13.70 -17.51
CA VAL A 431 -7.79 14.24 -16.15
C VAL A 431 -9.15 14.78 -15.72
N VAL A 432 -9.64 14.28 -14.60
CA VAL A 432 -10.82 14.75 -13.87
C VAL A 432 -10.32 15.44 -12.61
N GLU A 433 -10.65 16.72 -12.42
CA GLU A 433 -10.18 17.52 -11.30
C GLU A 433 -11.38 18.12 -10.57
N ASP A 434 -11.41 17.97 -9.25
CA ASP A 434 -12.38 18.63 -8.38
C ASP A 434 -11.70 19.25 -7.14
N GLU A 435 -12.49 19.77 -6.20
CA GLU A 435 -11.98 20.43 -4.99
C GLU A 435 -11.19 19.50 -4.06
N ASN A 436 -11.32 18.18 -4.24
CA ASN A 436 -10.72 17.16 -3.40
C ASN A 436 -9.57 16.40 -4.07
N GLY A 437 -9.31 16.59 -5.37
CA GLY A 437 -8.14 16.03 -6.00
C GLY A 437 -8.20 15.92 -7.52
N GLN A 438 -7.18 15.26 -8.06
CA GLN A 438 -7.09 14.91 -9.47
C GLN A 438 -7.17 13.39 -9.65
N LEU A 439 -8.16 12.94 -10.42
CA LEU A 439 -8.32 11.57 -10.87
C LEU A 439 -7.96 11.48 -12.34
N VAL A 440 -7.24 10.42 -12.72
CA VAL A 440 -6.95 10.14 -14.13
C VAL A 440 -7.63 8.84 -14.55
N ILE A 441 -8.20 8.84 -15.76
CA ILE A 441 -9.00 7.74 -16.33
C ILE A 441 -8.48 7.40 -17.72
#